data_AF-A0A2N5RUU2-F1
#
_entry.id   AF-A0A2N5RUU2-F1
#
_cell.length_a   1.000
_cell.length_b   1.000
_cell.length_c   1.000
_cell.angle_alpha   90.00
_cell.angle_beta   90.00
_cell.angle_gamma   90.00
#
_symmetry.space_group_name_H-M   'P 1'
#
loop_
_entity.id
_entity.type
_entity.pdbx_description
1 polymer ?
#
loop_
_entity_poly.entity_id
_entity_poly.type
_entity_poly.pdbx_seq_one_letter_code
_entity_poly.pdbx_strand_id
1 'polypeptide(L)'
;MVSYLGFRNRLINQLFGTVNGLGLSLLTFDWSQIGYIGSPLVFPWWTKVNVIIGFIIFFYILGPILYYTNTWSQAYLPLGGTGVYDQYGQPYNTTRVVDLKRGLLNLTAYKEYSPLSLPTTFTAVYSIAFALATSAIIHTALYHGQSIWDKIKNIKTKDKDVHAKLMCNYPEVPNWWYWSYFIVFTVFSVIMIEVYDTGLPIWGLFLALFVALAYVLQGEFIFAMTSQQISIYLVAEIIPGYLLPGKPFSNMLFKTFSVQSLLVGLAFIQDLKLGHYMKILPRVTFVVQIVAAILSAVVQIGVKKFLVATVPDLCDKHQANILTCPNTSFF
;
A
#
# COMPACT_ATOMS: atom_id res chain seq x y z
N MET A 1 14.39 21.39 -11.91
CA MET A 1 15.32 22.44 -12.41
C MET A 1 15.82 22.18 -13.84
N VAL A 2 15.84 20.94 -14.35
CA VAL A 2 16.24 20.63 -15.74
C VAL A 2 15.09 20.75 -16.76
N SER A 3 13.83 20.78 -16.30
CA SER A 3 12.63 20.78 -17.15
C SER A 3 12.42 22.05 -17.99
N TYR A 4 13.15 23.14 -17.71
CA TYR A 4 13.00 24.43 -18.42
C TYR A 4 13.94 24.61 -19.63
N LEU A 5 14.93 23.74 -19.83
CA LEU A 5 15.96 23.92 -20.88
C LEU A 5 15.70 23.14 -22.17
N GLY A 6 14.64 22.32 -22.23
CA GLY A 6 14.45 21.35 -23.33
C GLY A 6 13.01 21.12 -23.76
N PHE A 7 12.21 22.17 -23.96
CA PHE A 7 10.79 22.05 -24.29
C PHE A 7 10.47 21.38 -25.65
N ARG A 8 11.48 21.09 -26.50
CA ARG A 8 11.25 20.63 -27.87
C ARG A 8 11.71 19.20 -28.21
N ASN A 9 12.53 18.56 -27.39
CA ASN A 9 13.01 17.20 -27.69
C ASN A 9 12.31 16.17 -26.81
N ARG A 10 11.51 15.30 -27.45
CA ARG A 10 10.75 14.23 -26.78
C ARG A 10 11.65 13.32 -25.93
N LEU A 11 12.86 13.01 -26.41
CA LEU A 11 13.81 12.17 -25.68
C LEU A 11 14.32 12.84 -24.40
N ILE A 12 14.65 14.13 -24.46
CA ILE A 12 15.13 14.87 -23.29
C ILE A 12 14.02 14.97 -22.24
N ASN A 13 12.78 15.20 -22.65
CA ASN A 13 11.66 15.27 -21.73
C ASN A 13 11.29 13.89 -21.15
N GLN A 14 11.45 12.80 -21.91
CA GLN A 14 11.25 11.44 -21.40
C GLN A 14 12.32 11.04 -20.38
N LEU A 15 13.58 11.47 -20.56
CA LEU A 15 14.67 11.14 -19.66
C LEU A 15 14.71 12.05 -18.42
N PHE A 16 14.58 13.37 -18.60
CA PHE A 16 14.76 14.36 -17.53
C PHE A 16 13.47 15.01 -17.02
N GLY A 17 12.33 14.74 -17.66
CA GLY A 17 11.03 15.24 -17.21
C GLY A 17 10.62 14.62 -15.88
N THR A 18 9.98 15.42 -15.02
CA THR A 18 9.57 15.04 -13.65
C THR A 18 8.14 14.52 -13.55
N VAL A 19 7.28 14.83 -14.53
CA VAL A 19 5.85 14.46 -14.50
C VAL A 19 5.58 13.16 -15.26
N ASN A 20 6.06 13.07 -16.51
CA ASN A 20 5.86 11.91 -17.40
C ASN A 20 7.19 11.25 -17.84
N GLY A 21 8.31 11.69 -17.27
CA GLY A 21 9.66 11.20 -17.58
C GLY A 21 10.28 10.45 -16.40
N LEU A 22 11.52 9.99 -16.58
CA LEU A 22 12.27 9.22 -15.58
C LEU A 22 12.87 10.06 -14.45
N GLY A 23 12.86 11.39 -14.58
CA GLY A 23 13.41 12.27 -13.56
C GLY A 23 14.91 12.08 -13.33
N LEU A 24 15.72 11.85 -14.38
CA LEU A 24 17.19 11.71 -14.32
C LEU A 24 17.96 12.93 -13.76
N SER A 25 17.25 13.90 -13.18
CA SER A 25 17.78 15.06 -12.49
C SER A 25 18.37 14.64 -11.14
N LEU A 26 19.69 14.71 -11.00
CA LEU A 26 20.41 14.35 -9.76
C LEU A 26 20.21 15.37 -8.61
N LEU A 27 19.74 16.59 -8.91
CA LEU A 27 19.65 17.68 -7.93
C LEU A 27 18.25 18.30 -7.93
N THR A 28 17.60 18.27 -6.76
CA THR A 28 16.44 19.09 -6.43
C THR A 28 16.67 19.73 -5.07
N PHE A 29 16.35 21.01 -4.93
CA PHE A 29 16.39 21.73 -3.66
C PHE A 29 15.02 21.77 -2.97
N ASP A 30 14.03 21.11 -3.57
CA ASP A 30 12.69 21.01 -3.01
C ASP A 30 12.62 19.84 -2.02
N TRP A 31 12.58 20.18 -0.74
CA TRP A 31 12.45 19.20 0.34
C TRP A 31 11.16 18.37 0.23
N SER A 32 10.09 18.92 -0.36
CA SER A 32 8.85 18.16 -0.57
C SER A 32 9.04 17.00 -1.54
N GLN A 33 9.92 17.16 -2.54
CA GLN A 33 10.26 16.11 -3.50
C GLN A 33 11.23 15.09 -2.88
N ILE A 34 12.20 15.56 -2.09
CA ILE A 34 13.16 14.68 -1.39
C ILE A 34 12.45 13.81 -0.34
N GLY A 35 11.54 14.41 0.42
CA GLY A 35 10.78 13.75 1.49
C GLY A 35 9.51 13.06 1.02
N TYR A 36 9.21 13.03 -0.29
CA TYR A 36 7.94 12.53 -0.82
C TYR A 36 7.65 11.08 -0.41
N ILE A 37 8.69 10.24 -0.34
CA ILE A 37 8.60 8.80 0.02
C ILE A 37 9.03 8.58 1.49
N GLY A 38 8.98 9.63 2.30
CA GLY A 38 9.45 9.62 3.69
C GLY A 38 10.82 10.28 3.86
N SER A 39 11.09 10.73 5.08
CA SER A 39 12.33 11.46 5.37
C SER A 39 13.55 10.53 5.26
N PRO A 40 14.49 10.79 4.33
CA PRO A 40 15.67 9.94 4.15
C PRO A 40 16.60 9.94 5.35
N LEU A 41 16.39 10.83 6.33
CA LEU A 41 17.20 10.92 7.55
C LEU A 41 16.95 9.77 8.51
N VAL A 42 15.76 9.18 8.50
CA VAL A 42 15.34 8.17 9.47
C VAL A 42 15.81 6.76 9.07
N PHE A 43 16.05 6.53 7.79
CA PHE A 43 16.40 5.21 7.27
C PHE A 43 17.90 4.88 7.49
N PRO A 44 18.26 3.61 7.73
CA PRO A 44 19.65 3.17 7.73
C PRO A 44 20.34 3.41 6.38
N TRP A 45 21.65 3.67 6.40
CA TRP A 45 22.41 3.94 5.17
C TRP A 45 22.35 2.78 4.16
N TRP A 46 22.50 1.54 4.62
CA TRP A 46 22.47 0.36 3.76
C TRP A 46 21.11 0.21 3.06
N THR A 47 20.00 0.55 3.72
CA THR A 47 18.67 0.51 3.12
C THR A 47 18.56 1.51 1.98
N LYS A 48 19.08 2.73 2.17
CA LYS A 48 19.10 3.77 1.12
C LYS A 48 19.88 3.31 -0.10
N VAL A 49 21.06 2.73 0.10
CA VAL A 49 21.89 2.22 -1.00
C VAL A 49 21.16 1.13 -1.78
N ASN A 50 20.52 0.18 -1.10
CA ASN A 50 19.74 -0.87 -1.77
C ASN A 50 18.55 -0.30 -2.57
N VAL A 51 17.83 0.67 -2.01
CA VAL A 51 16.71 1.33 -2.72
C VAL A 51 17.21 2.09 -3.96
N ILE A 52 18.33 2.80 -3.86
CA ILE A 52 18.93 3.53 -5.00
C ILE A 52 19.40 2.55 -6.08
N ILE A 53 20.07 1.46 -5.70
CA ILE A 53 20.50 0.42 -6.65
C ILE A 53 19.30 -0.18 -7.37
N GLY A 54 18.25 -0.55 -6.62
CA GLY A 54 17.00 -1.05 -7.18
C GLY A 54 16.36 -0.03 -8.14
N PHE A 55 16.32 1.24 -7.74
CA PHE A 55 15.79 2.31 -8.58
C PHE A 55 16.56 2.46 -9.89
N ILE A 56 17.90 2.46 -9.86
CA ILE A 56 18.74 2.54 -11.07
C ILE A 56 18.47 1.33 -11.98
N ILE A 57 18.47 0.12 -11.42
CA ILE A 57 18.28 -1.11 -12.22
C ILE A 57 16.89 -1.11 -12.87
N PHE A 58 15.83 -0.84 -12.12
CA PHE A 58 14.47 -1.01 -12.61
C PHE A 58 13.95 0.20 -13.40
N PHE A 59 14.23 1.43 -12.96
CA PHE A 59 13.72 2.63 -13.62
C PHE A 59 14.70 3.20 -14.65
N TYR A 60 16.01 3.23 -14.38
CA TYR A 60 16.97 3.83 -15.31
C TYR A 60 17.50 2.87 -16.36
N ILE A 61 17.53 1.56 -16.09
CA ILE A 61 18.01 0.57 -17.05
C ILE A 61 16.82 -0.17 -17.67
N LEU A 62 16.05 -0.90 -16.86
CA LEU A 62 14.98 -1.78 -17.36
C LEU A 62 13.83 -0.98 -18.01
N GLY A 63 13.41 0.15 -17.41
CA GLY A 63 12.36 1.01 -17.95
C GLY A 63 12.61 1.47 -19.39
N PRO A 64 13.73 2.16 -19.70
CA PRO A 64 14.10 2.52 -21.06
C PRO A 64 14.23 1.34 -22.01
N ILE A 65 14.86 0.23 -21.57
CA ILE A 65 15.01 -0.96 -22.41
C ILE A 65 13.64 -1.45 -22.87
N LEU A 66 12.70 -1.62 -21.95
CA LEU A 66 11.34 -2.07 -22.27
C LEU A 66 10.59 -1.07 -23.17
N TYR A 67 10.75 0.23 -22.92
CA TYR A 67 10.07 1.27 -23.69
C TYR A 67 10.58 1.34 -25.13
N TYR A 68 11.90 1.36 -25.33
CA TYR A 68 12.51 1.50 -26.67
C TYR A 68 12.54 0.19 -27.47
N THR A 69 12.56 -0.97 -26.82
CA THR A 69 12.39 -2.27 -27.51
C THR A 69 10.93 -2.60 -27.79
N ASN A 70 9.99 -1.78 -27.30
CA ASN A 70 8.56 -1.91 -27.52
C ASN A 70 8.00 -3.31 -27.15
N THR A 71 8.48 -3.87 -26.03
CA THR A 71 8.30 -5.30 -25.67
C THR A 71 6.84 -5.73 -25.46
N TRP A 72 5.93 -4.77 -25.26
CA TRP A 72 4.47 -5.00 -25.13
C TRP A 72 3.64 -3.99 -25.93
N SER A 73 4.18 -3.49 -27.03
CA SER A 73 3.52 -2.44 -27.83
C SER A 73 3.22 -1.16 -27.04
N GLN A 74 3.91 -0.88 -25.93
CA GLN A 74 3.62 0.25 -25.03
C GLN A 74 4.30 1.57 -25.44
N ALA A 75 5.12 1.60 -26.50
CA ALA A 75 5.91 2.77 -26.87
C ALA A 75 5.06 4.01 -27.29
N TYR A 76 3.77 3.82 -27.60
CA TYR A 76 2.85 4.92 -27.89
C TYR A 76 2.35 5.64 -26.63
N LEU A 77 2.49 5.04 -25.45
CA LEU A 77 2.11 5.61 -24.15
C LEU A 77 3.21 6.52 -23.60
N PRO A 78 2.88 7.40 -22.62
CA PRO A 78 3.92 8.10 -21.87
C PRO A 78 4.81 7.09 -21.13
N LEU A 79 6.10 7.39 -21.06
CA LEU A 79 7.09 6.51 -20.44
C LEU A 79 6.85 6.41 -18.92
N GLY A 80 6.60 7.55 -18.28
CA GLY A 80 6.23 7.70 -16.87
C GLY A 80 4.75 8.06 -16.70
N GLY A 81 4.09 7.48 -15.69
CA GLY A 81 2.77 7.91 -15.24
C GLY A 81 2.00 6.84 -14.46
N THR A 82 1.07 7.25 -13.62
CA THR A 82 0.17 6.37 -12.84
C THR A 82 -1.20 6.15 -13.52
N GLY A 83 -1.44 6.82 -14.65
CA GLY A 83 -2.68 6.72 -15.39
C GLY A 83 -2.83 5.40 -16.14
N VAL A 84 -4.08 5.01 -16.37
CA VAL A 84 -4.45 3.85 -17.19
C VAL A 84 -5.00 4.34 -18.52
N TYR A 85 -4.64 3.66 -19.60
CA TYR A 85 -4.95 4.07 -20.98
C TYR A 85 -5.70 2.98 -21.74
N ASP A 86 -6.43 3.39 -22.78
CA ASP A 86 -6.94 2.47 -23.79
C ASP A 86 -5.87 2.14 -24.85
N GLN A 87 -6.20 1.19 -25.74
CA GLN A 87 -5.32 0.78 -26.85
C GLN A 87 -4.94 1.90 -27.81
N TYR A 88 -5.66 3.03 -27.78
CA TYR A 88 -5.44 4.20 -28.63
C TYR A 88 -4.60 5.28 -27.93
N GLY A 89 -4.20 5.05 -26.67
CA GLY A 89 -3.40 5.97 -25.88
C GLY A 89 -4.19 7.11 -25.23
N GLN A 90 -5.52 7.00 -25.18
CA GLN A 90 -6.38 7.94 -24.47
C GLN A 90 -6.60 7.46 -23.01
N PRO A 91 -6.89 8.39 -22.07
CA PRO A 91 -7.23 8.01 -20.70
C PRO A 91 -8.42 7.04 -20.67
N TYR A 92 -8.29 5.95 -19.93
CA TYR A 92 -9.29 4.90 -19.91
C TYR A 92 -10.60 5.38 -19.26
N ASN A 93 -11.73 5.19 -19.94
CA ASN A 93 -13.03 5.58 -19.40
C ASN A 93 -13.69 4.42 -18.64
N THR A 94 -13.54 4.43 -17.31
CA THR A 94 -14.06 3.37 -16.41
C THR A 94 -15.59 3.30 -16.41
N THR A 95 -16.30 4.40 -16.66
CA THR A 95 -17.78 4.46 -16.66
C THR A 95 -18.42 3.66 -17.80
N ARG A 96 -17.66 3.37 -18.86
CA ARG A 96 -18.14 2.54 -19.99
C ARG A 96 -18.12 1.04 -19.69
N VAL A 97 -17.31 0.63 -18.72
CA VAL A 97 -17.01 -0.78 -18.44
C VAL A 97 -17.59 -1.23 -17.10
N VAL A 98 -17.65 -0.32 -16.12
CA VAL A 98 -18.19 -0.60 -14.79
C VAL A 98 -19.56 0.06 -14.67
N ASP A 99 -20.58 -0.73 -14.43
CA ASP A 99 -21.90 -0.20 -14.06
C ASP A 99 -21.82 0.34 -12.62
N LEU A 100 -21.71 1.65 -12.48
CA LEU A 100 -21.59 2.33 -11.19
C LEU A 100 -22.80 2.10 -10.28
N LYS A 101 -23.97 1.75 -10.82
CA LYS A 101 -25.18 1.49 -10.00
C LYS A 101 -25.17 0.10 -9.39
N ARG A 102 -24.65 -0.89 -10.13
CA ARG A 102 -24.61 -2.29 -9.70
C ARG A 102 -23.26 -2.71 -9.14
N GLY A 103 -22.21 -1.91 -9.35
CA GLY A 103 -20.85 -2.24 -8.94
C GLY A 103 -20.26 -3.46 -9.66
N LEU A 104 -20.80 -3.79 -10.84
CA LEU A 104 -20.41 -4.95 -11.63
C LEU A 104 -19.66 -4.53 -12.88
N LEU A 105 -18.65 -5.33 -13.25
CA LEU A 105 -17.92 -5.16 -14.49
C LEU A 105 -18.69 -5.81 -15.64
N ASN A 106 -19.00 -5.02 -16.67
CA ASN A 106 -19.62 -5.52 -17.89
C ASN A 106 -18.54 -6.07 -18.84
N LEU A 107 -18.44 -7.40 -18.91
CA LEU A 107 -17.44 -8.10 -19.71
C LEU A 107 -17.62 -7.89 -21.22
N THR A 108 -18.85 -7.70 -21.72
CA THR A 108 -19.06 -7.45 -23.16
C THR A 108 -18.61 -6.05 -23.52
N ALA A 109 -19.02 -5.05 -22.74
CA ALA A 109 -18.57 -3.67 -22.92
C ALA A 109 -17.05 -3.53 -22.79
N TYR A 110 -16.42 -4.28 -21.88
CA TYR A 110 -14.95 -4.33 -21.77
C TYR A 110 -14.28 -4.83 -23.06
N LYS A 111 -14.76 -5.96 -23.60
CA LYS A 111 -14.20 -6.58 -24.80
C LYS A 111 -14.43 -5.72 -26.06
N GLU A 112 -15.56 -5.04 -26.13
CA GLU A 112 -15.89 -4.13 -27.24
C GLU A 112 -15.12 -2.81 -27.17
N TYR A 113 -14.86 -2.30 -25.96
CA TYR A 113 -14.17 -1.01 -25.79
C TYR A 113 -12.68 -1.13 -26.05
N SER A 114 -11.92 -1.75 -25.12
CA SER A 114 -10.47 -1.92 -25.23
C SER A 114 -9.89 -2.65 -24.01
N PRO A 115 -8.85 -3.48 -24.17
CA PRO A 115 -8.02 -3.92 -23.06
C PRO A 115 -7.28 -2.74 -22.40
N LEU A 116 -7.11 -2.83 -21.08
CA LEU A 116 -6.37 -1.83 -20.30
C LEU A 116 -4.88 -1.86 -20.66
N SER A 117 -4.31 -0.70 -20.98
CA SER A 117 -2.89 -0.53 -21.27
C SER A 117 -2.23 0.35 -20.22
N LEU A 118 -1.15 -0.16 -19.62
CA LEU A 118 -0.38 0.53 -18.59
C LEU A 118 0.92 1.09 -19.17
N PRO A 119 1.37 2.28 -18.71
CA PRO A 119 2.71 2.78 -19.01
C PRO A 119 3.81 1.77 -18.63
N THR A 120 4.95 1.84 -19.32
CA THR A 120 6.05 0.90 -19.12
C THR A 120 6.61 0.94 -17.70
N THR A 121 6.83 2.13 -17.15
CA THR A 121 7.30 2.28 -15.75
C THR A 121 6.28 1.75 -14.74
N PHE A 122 4.99 1.95 -15.00
CA PHE A 122 3.93 1.46 -14.12
C PHE A 122 3.84 -0.07 -14.13
N THR A 123 3.96 -0.67 -15.32
CA THR A 123 4.06 -2.14 -15.49
C THR A 123 5.29 -2.72 -14.78
N ALA A 124 6.43 -2.04 -14.85
CA ALA A 124 7.64 -2.45 -14.15
C ALA A 124 7.44 -2.43 -12.62
N VAL A 125 6.82 -1.37 -12.08
CA VAL A 125 6.50 -1.27 -10.64
C VAL A 125 5.58 -2.41 -10.19
N TYR A 126 4.55 -2.72 -10.96
CA TYR A 126 3.63 -3.83 -10.65
C TYR A 126 4.37 -5.17 -10.63
N SER A 127 5.22 -5.42 -11.63
CA SER A 127 6.05 -6.63 -11.69
C SER A 127 6.97 -6.76 -10.46
N ILE A 128 7.60 -5.66 -10.04
CA ILE A 128 8.48 -5.65 -8.85
C ILE A 128 7.66 -5.84 -7.58
N ALA A 129 6.48 -5.25 -7.47
CA ALA A 129 5.61 -5.42 -6.31
C ALA A 129 5.20 -6.88 -6.10
N PHE A 130 4.95 -7.64 -7.18
CA PHE A 130 4.74 -9.09 -7.08
C PHE A 130 5.97 -9.84 -6.59
N ALA A 131 7.12 -9.55 -7.20
CA ALA A 131 8.38 -10.19 -6.81
C ALA A 131 8.73 -9.88 -5.35
N LEU A 132 8.44 -8.67 -4.89
CA LEU A 132 8.70 -8.23 -3.52
C LEU A 132 7.79 -8.96 -2.53
N ALA A 133 6.52 -9.17 -2.85
CA ALA A 133 5.59 -9.86 -1.95
C ALA A 133 5.94 -11.34 -1.75
N THR A 134 6.45 -12.04 -2.77
CA THR A 134 6.92 -13.43 -2.63
C THR A 134 8.32 -13.50 -2.01
N SER A 135 9.22 -12.59 -2.41
CA SER A 135 10.57 -12.48 -1.85
C SER A 135 10.55 -12.19 -0.36
N ALA A 136 9.65 -11.32 0.13
CA ALA A 136 9.54 -11.00 1.55
C ALA A 136 9.25 -12.26 2.42
N ILE A 137 8.38 -13.16 1.95
CA ILE A 137 8.07 -14.42 2.64
C ILE A 137 9.32 -15.29 2.69
N ILE A 138 9.91 -15.53 1.52
CA ILE A 138 11.05 -16.44 1.37
C ILE A 138 12.26 -15.92 2.15
N HIS A 139 12.56 -14.63 2.05
CA HIS A 139 13.65 -13.98 2.78
C HIS A 139 13.46 -14.11 4.30
N THR A 140 12.26 -13.82 4.80
CA THR A 140 11.96 -13.95 6.23
C THR A 140 12.07 -15.41 6.70
N ALA A 141 11.57 -16.36 5.91
CA ALA A 141 11.62 -17.78 6.24
C ALA A 141 13.06 -18.33 6.24
N LEU A 142 13.89 -17.98 5.25
CA LEU A 142 15.25 -18.50 5.14
C LEU A 142 16.22 -17.86 6.14
N TYR A 143 16.23 -16.52 6.24
CA TYR A 143 17.21 -15.80 7.06
C TYR A 143 16.81 -15.71 8.52
N HIS A 144 15.51 -15.62 8.81
CA HIS A 144 15.01 -15.37 10.16
C HIS A 144 14.14 -16.49 10.70
N GLY A 145 13.79 -17.50 9.90
CA GLY A 145 12.91 -18.59 10.31
C GLY A 145 13.41 -19.36 11.53
N GLN A 146 14.71 -19.70 11.58
CA GLN A 146 15.29 -20.38 12.75
C GLN A 146 15.19 -19.51 14.01
N SER A 147 15.53 -18.22 13.90
CA SER A 147 15.45 -17.27 15.01
C SER A 147 14.00 -17.05 15.48
N ILE A 148 13.04 -17.04 14.56
CA ILE A 148 11.61 -16.94 14.85
C ILE A 148 11.15 -18.21 15.58
N TRP A 149 11.51 -19.39 15.06
CA TRP A 149 11.14 -20.67 15.65
C TRP A 149 11.70 -20.85 17.07
N ASP A 150 12.96 -20.50 17.27
CA ASP A 150 13.59 -20.56 18.60
C ASP A 150 12.94 -19.61 19.60
N LYS A 151 12.51 -18.42 19.14
CA LYS A 151 11.77 -17.46 19.97
C LYS A 151 10.36 -17.95 20.31
N ILE A 152 9.67 -18.58 19.36
CA ILE A 152 8.35 -19.19 19.61
C ILE A 152 8.46 -20.34 20.61
N LYS A 153 9.48 -21.20 20.46
CA LYS A 153 9.70 -22.36 21.34
C LYS A 153 10.12 -21.95 22.76
N ASN A 154 10.97 -20.92 22.89
CA ASN A 154 11.55 -20.50 24.17
C ASN A 154 10.95 -19.18 24.69
N ILE A 155 9.68 -18.91 24.40
CA ILE A 155 9.04 -17.62 24.68
C ILE A 155 9.07 -17.24 26.17
N LYS A 156 9.19 -18.23 27.08
CA LYS A 156 9.22 -18.03 28.54
C LYS A 156 10.61 -18.13 29.18
N THR A 157 11.59 -18.71 28.47
CA THR A 157 12.86 -19.18 29.06
C THR A 157 14.08 -18.36 28.66
N LYS A 158 13.93 -17.39 27.75
CA LYS A 158 15.06 -16.60 27.23
C LYS A 158 15.44 -15.43 28.14
N ASP A 159 16.73 -15.09 28.16
CA ASP A 159 17.27 -13.91 28.84
C ASP A 159 16.52 -12.65 28.38
N LYS A 160 15.79 -12.06 29.32
CA LYS A 160 15.08 -10.80 29.13
C LYS A 160 16.09 -9.68 29.02
N ASP A 161 15.96 -8.84 27.99
CA ASP A 161 16.76 -7.62 27.87
C ASP A 161 16.48 -6.68 29.06
N VAL A 162 17.33 -5.66 29.24
CA VAL A 162 17.18 -4.69 30.35
C VAL A 162 15.79 -4.04 30.31
N HIS A 163 15.27 -3.77 29.12
CA HIS A 163 13.95 -3.18 28.98
C HIS A 163 12.82 -4.12 29.43
N ALA A 164 12.85 -5.40 29.07
CA ALA A 164 11.87 -6.38 29.50
C ALA A 164 11.98 -6.71 30.99
N LYS A 165 13.19 -6.73 31.56
CA LYS A 165 13.38 -6.87 33.01
C LYS A 165 12.70 -5.74 33.78
N LEU A 166 12.88 -4.50 33.34
CA LEU A 166 12.21 -3.34 33.94
C LEU A 166 10.68 -3.37 33.74
N MET A 167 10.20 -3.90 32.61
CA MET A 167 8.77 -4.00 32.33
C MET A 167 8.06 -5.15 33.07
N CYS A 168 8.79 -6.12 33.64
CA CYS A 168 8.20 -7.20 34.43
C CYS A 168 7.47 -6.70 35.69
N ASN A 169 7.75 -5.47 36.14
CA ASN A 169 7.05 -4.87 37.27
C ASN A 169 5.63 -4.38 36.92
N TYR A 170 5.32 -4.27 35.62
CA TYR A 170 4.00 -3.83 35.16
C TYR A 170 3.14 -5.02 34.75
N PRO A 171 1.84 -4.99 35.06
CA PRO A 171 0.96 -6.07 34.67
C PRO A 171 0.77 -6.09 33.14
N GLU A 172 0.99 -7.23 32.53
CA GLU A 172 0.75 -7.43 31.10
C GLU A 172 -0.74 -7.33 30.76
N VAL A 173 -1.02 -7.09 29.48
CA VAL A 173 -2.37 -7.08 28.93
C VAL A 173 -2.86 -8.53 28.82
N PRO A 174 -3.99 -8.89 29.45
CA PRO A 174 -4.54 -10.23 29.30
C PRO A 174 -4.87 -10.56 27.84
N ASN A 175 -4.55 -11.78 27.39
CA ASN A 175 -4.83 -12.21 26.02
C ASN A 175 -6.32 -12.10 25.63
N TRP A 176 -7.24 -12.19 26.60
CA TRP A 176 -8.68 -12.06 26.32
C TRP A 176 -9.08 -10.65 25.84
N TRP A 177 -8.31 -9.59 26.16
CA TRP A 177 -8.58 -8.24 25.63
C TRP A 177 -8.44 -8.25 24.11
N TYR A 178 -7.33 -8.81 23.60
CA TYR A 178 -7.08 -8.97 22.17
C TYR A 178 -8.14 -9.84 21.49
N TRP A 179 -8.47 -10.99 22.07
CA TRP A 179 -9.50 -11.87 21.51
C TRP A 179 -10.89 -11.23 21.49
N SER A 180 -11.26 -10.51 22.55
CA SER A 180 -12.55 -9.80 22.61
C SER A 180 -12.64 -8.75 21.51
N TYR A 181 -11.58 -7.97 21.30
CA TYR A 181 -11.52 -6.96 20.25
C TYR A 181 -11.60 -7.61 18.86
N PHE A 182 -10.80 -8.65 18.62
CA PHE A 182 -10.82 -9.37 17.35
C PHE A 182 -12.22 -9.92 17.01
N ILE A 183 -12.90 -10.54 17.98
CA ILE A 183 -14.23 -11.12 17.78
C ILE A 183 -15.26 -10.01 17.52
N VAL A 184 -15.30 -8.97 18.35
CA VAL A 184 -16.28 -7.87 18.22
C VAL A 184 -16.17 -7.18 16.85
N PHE A 185 -14.96 -6.83 16.41
CA PHE A 185 -14.76 -6.15 15.13
C PHE A 185 -14.91 -7.07 13.91
N THR A 186 -14.63 -8.37 14.07
CA THR A 186 -14.96 -9.35 13.02
C THR A 186 -16.47 -9.49 12.86
N VAL A 187 -17.23 -9.54 13.96
CA VAL A 187 -18.71 -9.57 13.90
C VAL A 187 -19.26 -8.30 13.24
N PHE A 188 -18.74 -7.12 13.58
CA PHE A 188 -19.13 -5.88 12.89
C PHE A 188 -18.81 -5.91 11.39
N SER A 189 -17.67 -6.51 11.00
CA SER A 189 -17.29 -6.66 9.60
C SER A 189 -18.22 -7.62 8.86
N VAL A 190 -18.64 -8.73 9.49
CA VAL A 190 -19.62 -9.66 8.93
C VAL A 190 -20.99 -8.99 8.76
N ILE A 191 -21.45 -8.25 9.77
CA ILE A 191 -22.71 -7.50 9.70
C ILE A 191 -22.66 -6.49 8.54
N MET A 192 -21.54 -5.78 8.37
CA MET A 192 -21.38 -4.82 7.29
C MET A 192 -21.43 -5.47 5.89
N ILE A 193 -20.90 -6.68 5.75
CA ILE A 193 -20.91 -7.41 4.48
C ILE A 193 -22.30 -7.97 4.15
N GLU A 194 -23.06 -8.41 5.15
CA GLU A 194 -24.40 -9.02 4.97
C GLU A 194 -25.52 -7.98 4.84
N VAL A 195 -25.42 -6.86 5.58
CA VAL A 195 -26.47 -5.83 5.58
C VAL A 195 -26.40 -4.96 4.32
N TYR A 196 -25.21 -4.76 3.76
CA TYR A 196 -25.01 -3.99 2.54
C TYR A 196 -24.71 -4.95 1.38
N ASP A 197 -25.30 -4.71 0.20
CA ASP A 197 -25.06 -5.49 -1.02
C ASP A 197 -23.62 -5.30 -1.56
N THR A 198 -22.65 -5.83 -0.82
CA THR A 198 -21.21 -5.68 -1.10
C THR A 198 -20.69 -6.70 -2.11
N GLY A 199 -21.43 -7.79 -2.31
CA GLY A 199 -21.05 -8.90 -3.20
C GLY A 199 -19.87 -9.75 -2.73
N LEU A 200 -19.26 -9.42 -1.59
CA LEU A 200 -18.15 -10.15 -0.97
C LEU A 200 -18.74 -11.26 -0.07
N PRO A 201 -18.42 -12.54 -0.29
CA PRO A 201 -18.90 -13.60 0.60
C PRO A 201 -18.12 -13.61 1.92
N ILE A 202 -18.73 -14.13 3.00
CA ILE A 202 -18.13 -14.21 4.34
C ILE A 202 -16.76 -14.91 4.34
N TRP A 203 -16.60 -15.99 3.56
CA TRP A 203 -15.31 -16.69 3.46
C TRP A 203 -14.22 -15.80 2.84
N GLY A 204 -14.58 -14.84 2.00
CA GLY A 204 -13.68 -13.84 1.44
C GLY A 204 -13.13 -12.88 2.51
N LEU A 205 -13.95 -12.51 3.52
CA LEU A 205 -13.47 -11.73 4.66
C LEU A 205 -12.42 -12.50 5.46
N PHE A 206 -12.69 -13.77 5.79
CA PHE A 206 -11.73 -14.59 6.55
C PHE A 206 -10.44 -14.83 5.76
N LEU A 207 -10.53 -14.98 4.44
CA LEU A 207 -9.37 -15.07 3.58
C LEU A 207 -8.56 -13.75 3.58
N ALA A 208 -9.21 -12.58 3.56
CA ALA A 208 -8.53 -11.29 3.65
C ALA A 208 -7.78 -11.12 4.98
N LEU A 209 -8.41 -11.51 6.10
CA LEU A 209 -7.79 -11.50 7.43
C LEU A 209 -6.63 -12.49 7.52
N PHE A 210 -6.75 -13.66 6.90
CA PHE A 210 -5.67 -14.64 6.83
C PHE A 210 -4.47 -14.12 6.04
N VAL A 211 -4.70 -13.47 4.90
CA VAL A 211 -3.64 -12.82 4.11
C VAL A 211 -2.96 -11.75 4.96
N ALA A 212 -3.72 -10.89 5.66
CA ALA A 212 -3.13 -9.90 6.56
C ALA A 212 -2.24 -10.58 7.62
N LEU A 213 -2.73 -11.61 8.30
CA LEU A 213 -1.99 -12.36 9.32
C LEU A 213 -0.67 -12.95 8.76
N ALA A 214 -0.72 -13.54 7.57
CA ALA A 214 0.46 -14.11 6.91
C ALA A 214 1.52 -13.04 6.55
N TYR A 215 1.08 -11.82 6.27
CA TYR A 215 1.96 -10.70 5.93
C TYR A 215 2.40 -9.84 7.13
N VAL A 216 1.71 -9.91 8.27
CA VAL A 216 2.09 -9.16 9.49
C VAL A 216 3.49 -9.54 9.95
N LEU A 217 3.80 -10.83 10.11
CA LEU A 217 5.08 -11.25 10.68
C LEU A 217 6.29 -10.81 9.84
N GLN A 218 6.23 -11.02 8.53
CA GLN A 218 7.28 -10.61 7.59
C GLN A 218 7.36 -9.09 7.43
N GLY A 219 6.21 -8.42 7.37
CA GLY A 219 6.12 -6.96 7.26
C GLY A 219 6.77 -6.29 8.45
N GLU A 220 6.49 -6.78 9.65
CA GLU A 220 7.12 -6.31 10.90
C GLU A 220 8.61 -6.49 10.91
N PHE A 221 9.10 -7.67 10.50
CA PHE A 221 10.52 -7.97 10.57
C PHE A 221 11.33 -7.04 9.66
N ILE A 222 10.86 -6.86 8.42
CA ILE A 222 11.50 -5.96 7.46
C ILE A 222 11.35 -4.51 7.94
N PHE A 223 10.17 -4.09 8.38
CA PHE A 223 9.93 -2.74 8.89
C PHE A 223 10.82 -2.43 10.10
N ALA A 224 10.98 -3.36 11.03
CA ALA A 224 11.80 -3.17 12.22
C ALA A 224 13.30 -2.99 11.92
N MET A 225 13.82 -3.56 10.84
CA MET A 225 15.24 -3.43 10.45
C MET A 225 15.51 -2.31 9.47
N THR A 226 14.66 -2.18 8.45
CA THR A 226 14.84 -1.24 7.34
C THR A 226 14.14 0.09 7.59
N SER A 227 13.18 0.14 8.52
CA SER A 227 12.16 1.21 8.64
C SER A 227 11.28 1.36 7.39
N GLN A 228 11.32 0.42 6.44
CA GLN A 228 10.54 0.47 5.20
C GLN A 228 9.30 -0.43 5.30
N GLN A 229 8.14 0.12 4.95
CA GLN A 229 6.89 -0.63 4.95
C GLN A 229 6.75 -1.46 3.67
N ILE A 230 6.32 -2.70 3.84
CA ILE A 230 5.98 -3.58 2.71
C ILE A 230 4.57 -3.28 2.25
N SER A 231 4.42 -3.09 0.95
CA SER A 231 3.14 -2.85 0.29
C SER A 231 2.60 -4.17 -0.29
N ILE A 232 1.47 -4.67 0.23
CA ILE A 232 0.82 -5.91 -0.26
C ILE A 232 -0.41 -5.66 -1.15
N TYR A 233 -0.56 -4.43 -1.65
CA TYR A 233 -1.75 -3.96 -2.37
C TYR A 233 -2.10 -4.88 -3.54
N LEU A 234 -1.09 -5.33 -4.26
CA LEU A 234 -1.26 -6.08 -5.49
C LEU A 234 -1.63 -7.56 -5.24
N VAL A 235 -1.07 -8.17 -4.19
CA VAL A 235 -1.48 -9.51 -3.73
C VAL A 235 -2.94 -9.48 -3.26
N ALA A 236 -3.30 -8.42 -2.54
CA ALA A 236 -4.64 -8.20 -2.05
C ALA A 236 -5.67 -7.94 -3.17
N GLU A 237 -5.25 -7.52 -4.36
CA GLU A 237 -6.14 -7.33 -5.53
C GLU A 237 -6.28 -8.58 -6.38
N ILE A 238 -5.21 -9.37 -6.54
CA ILE A 238 -5.23 -10.53 -7.44
C ILE A 238 -5.94 -11.74 -6.86
N ILE A 239 -5.77 -12.00 -5.56
CA ILE A 239 -6.45 -13.12 -4.90
C ILE A 239 -7.97 -13.04 -5.11
N PRO A 240 -8.66 -11.94 -4.71
CA PRO A 240 -10.09 -11.79 -4.98
C PRO A 240 -10.40 -11.57 -6.46
N GLY A 241 -9.50 -10.99 -7.26
CA GLY A 241 -9.71 -10.82 -8.71
C GLY A 241 -9.90 -12.14 -9.45
N TYR A 242 -9.17 -13.19 -9.06
CA TYR A 242 -9.35 -14.55 -9.60
C TYR A 242 -10.52 -15.30 -8.96
N LEU A 243 -10.75 -15.11 -7.66
CA LEU A 243 -11.78 -15.86 -6.92
C LEU A 243 -13.20 -15.30 -7.14
N LEU A 244 -13.34 -14.00 -7.39
CA LEU A 244 -14.61 -13.28 -7.53
C LEU A 244 -14.56 -12.43 -8.81
N PRO A 245 -14.54 -13.07 -10.01
CA PRO A 245 -14.42 -12.36 -11.27
C PRO A 245 -15.60 -11.44 -11.51
N GLY A 246 -15.33 -10.25 -12.05
CA GLY A 246 -16.36 -9.29 -12.47
C GLY A 246 -16.98 -8.45 -11.35
N LYS A 247 -16.48 -8.56 -10.10
CA LYS A 247 -16.97 -7.80 -8.93
C LYS A 247 -15.90 -6.84 -8.38
N PRO A 248 -15.71 -5.65 -9.01
CA PRO A 248 -14.69 -4.69 -8.57
C PRO A 248 -14.92 -4.16 -7.15
N PHE A 249 -16.18 -3.97 -6.73
CA PHE A 249 -16.48 -3.47 -5.38
C PHE A 249 -16.05 -4.47 -4.29
N SER A 250 -16.34 -5.76 -4.49
CA SER A 250 -15.92 -6.83 -3.57
C SER A 250 -14.39 -6.95 -3.49
N ASN A 251 -13.70 -6.78 -4.63
CA ASN A 251 -12.24 -6.73 -4.67
C ASN A 251 -11.68 -5.60 -3.79
N MET A 252 -12.27 -4.40 -3.89
CA MET A 252 -11.82 -3.25 -3.10
C MET A 252 -12.07 -3.41 -1.60
N LEU A 253 -13.17 -4.06 -1.21
CA LEU A 253 -13.40 -4.41 0.19
C LEU A 253 -12.39 -5.42 0.70
N PHE A 254 -12.11 -6.49 -0.06
CA PHE A 254 -11.08 -7.46 0.29
C PHE A 254 -9.73 -6.78 0.49
N LYS A 255 -9.32 -5.95 -0.47
CA LYS A 255 -8.08 -5.15 -0.40
C LYS A 255 -8.03 -4.29 0.85
N THR A 256 -9.13 -3.61 1.16
CA THR A 256 -9.22 -2.75 2.36
C THR A 256 -9.02 -3.57 3.63
N PHE A 257 -9.72 -4.70 3.77
CA PHE A 257 -9.59 -5.56 4.94
C PHE A 257 -8.19 -6.15 5.09
N SER A 258 -7.54 -6.58 4.00
CA SER A 258 -6.20 -7.17 4.11
C SER A 258 -5.10 -6.12 4.30
N VAL A 259 -5.09 -5.07 3.47
CA VAL A 259 -4.02 -4.05 3.47
C VAL A 259 -4.12 -3.17 4.71
N GLN A 260 -5.32 -2.69 5.05
CA GLN A 260 -5.47 -1.78 6.18
C GLN A 260 -5.23 -2.49 7.52
N SER A 261 -5.66 -3.75 7.66
CA SER A 261 -5.36 -4.55 8.86
C SER A 261 -3.86 -4.74 9.05
N LEU A 262 -3.11 -4.96 7.96
CA LEU A 262 -1.65 -5.02 8.02
C LEU A 262 -1.06 -3.68 8.49
N LEU A 263 -1.43 -2.56 7.85
CA LEU A 263 -0.86 -1.24 8.17
C LEU A 263 -1.18 -0.78 9.60
N VAL A 264 -2.41 -0.98 10.07
CA VAL A 264 -2.80 -0.66 11.45
C VAL A 264 -2.13 -1.62 12.43
N GLY A 265 -1.97 -2.90 12.06
CA GLY A 265 -1.19 -3.86 12.85
C GLY A 265 0.26 -3.44 13.04
N LEU A 266 0.90 -2.97 11.95
CA LEU A 266 2.27 -2.42 11.98
C LEU A 266 2.40 -1.21 12.93
N ALA A 267 1.48 -0.25 12.79
CA ALA A 267 1.46 0.92 13.67
C ALA A 267 1.22 0.52 15.14
N PHE A 268 0.31 -0.42 15.38
CA PHE A 268 -0.02 -0.90 16.71
C PHE A 268 1.18 -1.54 17.42
N ILE A 269 1.95 -2.39 16.73
CA ILE A 269 3.15 -3.03 17.27
C ILE A 269 4.28 -2.02 17.47
N GLN A 270 4.45 -1.08 16.53
CA GLN A 270 5.41 0.02 16.65
C GLN A 270 5.17 0.83 17.94
N ASP A 271 3.91 1.19 18.19
CA ASP A 271 3.52 1.96 19.38
C ASP A 271 3.68 1.15 20.68
N LEU A 272 3.37 -0.17 20.66
CA LEU A 272 3.66 -1.04 21.80
C LEU A 272 5.16 -1.10 22.11
N LYS A 273 6.00 -1.16 21.08
CA LYS A 273 7.45 -1.14 21.22
C LYS A 273 7.94 0.21 21.77
N LEU A 274 7.39 1.32 21.29
CA LEU A 274 7.68 2.65 21.83
C LEU A 274 7.31 2.73 23.32
N GLY A 275 6.10 2.29 23.69
CA GLY A 275 5.65 2.23 25.08
C GLY A 275 6.56 1.35 25.95
N HIS A 276 7.06 0.23 25.40
CA HIS A 276 8.01 -0.65 26.06
C HIS A 276 9.36 0.04 26.38
N TYR A 277 9.84 0.89 25.46
CA TYR A 277 11.06 1.68 25.67
C TYR A 277 10.84 2.82 26.66
N MET A 278 9.70 3.52 26.56
CA MET A 278 9.34 4.65 27.43
C MET A 278 8.87 4.23 28.83
N LYS A 279 8.75 2.93 29.10
CA LYS A 279 8.27 2.38 30.40
C LYS A 279 6.85 2.79 30.76
N ILE A 280 6.00 2.91 29.75
CA ILE A 280 4.56 3.13 29.92
C ILE A 280 3.89 1.77 30.16
N LEU A 281 2.90 1.73 31.07
CA LEU A 281 2.17 0.51 31.39
C LEU A 281 1.50 -0.08 30.12
N PRO A 282 1.70 -1.37 29.79
CA PRO A 282 1.13 -1.98 28.58
C PRO A 282 -0.39 -1.85 28.46
N ARG A 283 -1.11 -1.94 29.59
CA ARG A 283 -2.57 -1.77 29.64
C ARG A 283 -3.02 -0.35 29.26
N VAL A 284 -2.25 0.66 29.66
CA VAL A 284 -2.53 2.05 29.31
C VAL A 284 -2.28 2.27 27.82
N THR A 285 -1.15 1.77 27.31
CA THR A 285 -0.83 1.84 25.87
C THR A 285 -1.95 1.22 25.02
N PHE A 286 -2.44 0.04 25.40
CA PHE A 286 -3.54 -0.63 24.71
C PHE A 286 -4.83 0.20 24.68
N VAL A 287 -5.25 0.77 25.82
CA VAL A 287 -6.47 1.59 25.89
C VAL A 287 -6.30 2.88 25.08
N VAL A 288 -5.15 3.54 25.16
CA VAL A 288 -4.86 4.75 24.39
C VAL A 288 -4.92 4.48 22.89
N GLN A 289 -4.35 3.37 22.43
CA GLN A 289 -4.42 2.98 21.01
C GLN A 289 -5.85 2.76 20.53
N ILE A 290 -6.71 2.11 21.34
CA ILE A 290 -8.12 1.92 21.00
C ILE A 290 -8.85 3.27 20.91
N VAL A 291 -8.68 4.12 21.90
CA VAL A 291 -9.31 5.46 21.91
C VAL A 291 -8.85 6.28 20.71
N ALA A 292 -7.55 6.26 20.40
CA ALA A 292 -6.99 6.94 19.25
C ALA A 292 -7.54 6.38 17.93
N ALA A 293 -7.68 5.06 17.80
CA ALA A 293 -8.24 4.43 16.60
C ALA A 293 -9.71 4.84 16.37
N ILE A 294 -10.54 4.83 17.42
CA ILE A 294 -11.95 5.25 17.34
C ILE A 294 -12.04 6.74 16.97
N LEU A 295 -11.26 7.59 17.64
CA LEU A 295 -11.23 9.03 17.34
C LEU A 295 -10.79 9.29 15.90
N SER A 296 -9.74 8.61 15.46
CA SER A 296 -9.22 8.71 14.09
C SER A 296 -10.27 8.29 13.07
N ALA A 297 -11.00 7.20 13.30
CA ALA A 297 -12.07 6.77 12.40
C ALA A 297 -13.19 7.81 12.27
N VAL A 298 -13.65 8.39 13.39
CA VAL A 298 -14.70 9.41 13.40
C VAL A 298 -14.24 10.68 12.69
N VAL A 299 -13.04 11.18 13.01
CA VAL A 299 -12.48 12.40 12.43
C VAL A 299 -12.24 12.22 10.93
N GLN A 300 -11.66 11.09 10.49
CA GLN A 300 -11.42 10.83 9.07
C GLN A 300 -12.72 10.82 8.25
N ILE A 301 -13.78 10.16 8.75
CA ILE A 301 -15.08 10.15 8.08
C ILE A 301 -15.70 11.56 8.07
N GLY A 302 -15.64 12.27 9.19
CA GLY A 302 -16.16 13.63 9.33
C GLY A 302 -15.51 14.59 8.35
N VAL A 303 -14.17 14.63 8.32
CA VAL A 303 -13.40 15.48 7.40
C VAL A 303 -13.67 15.10 5.95
N LYS A 304 -13.75 13.80 5.62
CA LYS A 304 -14.07 13.37 4.24
C LYS A 304 -15.45 13.84 3.80
N LYS A 305 -16.47 13.67 4.65
CA LYS A 305 -17.83 14.16 4.35
C LYS A 305 -17.89 15.68 4.25
N PHE A 306 -17.20 16.39 5.14
CA PHE A 306 -17.11 17.84 5.12
C PHE A 306 -16.46 18.37 3.83
N LEU A 307 -15.35 17.76 3.39
CA LEU A 307 -14.66 18.14 2.16
C LEU A 307 -15.55 17.93 0.93
N VAL A 308 -16.22 16.78 0.84
CA VAL A 308 -17.14 16.48 -0.28
C VAL A 308 -18.34 17.43 -0.30
N ALA A 309 -18.84 17.87 0.86
CA ALA A 309 -19.97 18.80 0.92
C ALA A 309 -19.58 20.26 0.63
N THR A 310 -18.33 20.64 0.93
CA THR A 310 -17.88 22.05 0.86
C THR A 310 -17.22 22.37 -0.48
N VAL A 311 -16.48 21.44 -1.07
CA VAL A 311 -15.70 21.66 -2.29
C VAL A 311 -16.43 21.05 -3.49
N PRO A 312 -17.02 21.86 -4.39
CA PRO A 312 -17.55 21.35 -5.65
C PRO A 312 -16.41 20.82 -6.53
N ASP A 313 -16.67 19.73 -7.24
CA ASP A 313 -15.73 19.06 -8.15
C ASP A 313 -14.40 18.63 -7.47
N LEU A 314 -14.51 18.17 -6.22
CA LEU A 314 -13.38 17.59 -5.49
C LEU A 314 -12.74 16.44 -6.30
N CYS A 315 -11.41 16.43 -6.39
CA CYS A 315 -10.60 15.51 -7.17
C CYS A 315 -10.55 15.75 -8.69
N ASP A 316 -11.23 16.77 -9.24
CA ASP A 316 -11.05 17.12 -10.66
C ASP A 316 -9.65 17.72 -10.90
N LYS A 317 -9.05 17.41 -12.05
CA LYS A 317 -7.76 17.98 -12.49
C LYS A 317 -7.82 19.48 -12.67
N HIS A 318 -9.01 20.04 -12.93
CA HIS A 318 -9.23 21.46 -13.17
C HIS A 318 -9.82 22.22 -11.97
N GLN A 319 -9.81 21.64 -10.77
CA GLN A 319 -10.30 22.32 -9.58
C GLN A 319 -9.48 23.61 -9.31
N ALA A 320 -10.16 24.74 -9.11
CA ALA A 320 -9.57 26.06 -8.83
C ALA A 320 -8.52 26.09 -7.70
N ASN A 321 -8.67 25.26 -6.68
CA ASN A 321 -7.79 25.11 -5.51
C ASN A 321 -6.79 23.95 -5.66
N ILE A 322 -6.74 23.27 -6.82
CA ILE A 322 -5.79 22.19 -7.13
C ILE A 322 -5.86 21.04 -6.09
N LEU A 323 -7.05 20.80 -5.53
CA LEU A 323 -7.31 19.69 -4.62
C LEU A 323 -7.46 18.39 -5.43
N THR A 324 -6.31 17.83 -5.79
CA THR A 324 -6.22 16.56 -6.54
C THR A 324 -6.21 15.36 -5.59
N CYS A 325 -6.72 14.22 -6.07
CA CYS A 325 -6.77 12.98 -5.30
C CYS A 325 -5.85 11.92 -5.93
N PRO A 326 -4.53 12.00 -5.68
CA PRO A 326 -3.53 11.20 -6.39
C PRO A 326 -3.62 9.70 -6.09
N ASN A 327 -4.13 9.33 -4.90
CA ASN A 327 -4.22 7.94 -4.46
C ASN A 327 -5.59 7.30 -4.75
N THR A 328 -6.56 8.06 -5.26
CA THR A 328 -7.90 7.53 -5.59
C THR A 328 -8.09 7.23 -7.08
N SER A 329 -7.08 7.42 -7.92
CA SER A 329 -7.16 7.09 -9.35
C SER A 329 -6.84 5.62 -9.66
N PHE A 330 -6.54 4.81 -8.65
CA PHE A 330 -6.19 3.39 -8.78
C PHE A 330 -7.40 2.44 -8.68
N PHE A 331 -8.56 2.87 -9.20
CA PHE A 331 -9.77 2.06 -9.28
C PHE A 331 -10.13 1.75 -10.72
#